data_AF-A0A3M0HM93-F1
#
_entry.id   AF-A0A3M0HM93-F1
#
_cell.length_a   1.000
_cell.length_b   1.000
_cell.length_c   1.000
_cell.angle_alpha   90.00
_cell.angle_beta   90.00
_cell.angle_gamma   90.00
#
_symmetry.space_group_name_H-M   'P 1'
#
loop_
_entity.id
_entity.type
_entity.pdbx_description
1 polymer ?
#
loop_
_entity_poly.entity_id
_entity_poly.type
_entity_poly.pdbx_seq_one_letter_code
_entity_poly.pdbx_strand_id
1 'polypeptide(L)'
;MKTPTFGQRLRYDVGGVLPDDLQDWVLHDLTGRGSTPRYLARFLVPLAAVLLLFLLFPGPNWIAGLMMLLIFVPVVYFASALHLIYRAFRLGQHGIDAASIPRATPSAERDRETYEANYRHP
;
A
#
# COMPACT_ATOMS: atom_id res chain seq x y z
N MET A 1 19.98 -0.53 13.34
CA MET A 1 19.53 -0.44 11.94
C MET A 1 20.22 0.73 11.26
N LYS A 2 20.89 0.52 10.13
CA LYS A 2 21.37 1.60 9.27
C LYS A 2 20.18 2.28 8.59
N THR A 3 20.27 3.59 8.36
CA THR A 3 19.22 4.36 7.68
C THR A 3 19.68 4.81 6.30
N PRO A 4 18.79 4.81 5.29
CA PRO A 4 19.15 5.27 3.95
C PRO A 4 19.44 6.77 3.97
N THR A 5 20.44 7.18 3.19
CA THR A 5 20.67 8.60 2.87
C THR A 5 19.51 9.18 2.06
N PHE A 6 19.40 10.50 2.00
CA PHE A 6 18.29 11.17 1.28
C PHE A 6 18.17 10.75 -0.19
N GLY A 7 19.29 10.66 -0.91
CA GLY A 7 19.30 10.21 -2.32
C GLY A 7 18.91 8.75 -2.48
N GLN A 8 19.35 7.88 -1.57
CA GLN A 8 18.94 6.47 -1.53
C GLN A 8 17.45 6.33 -1.25
N ARG A 9 16.90 7.18 -0.38
CA ARG A 9 15.46 7.21 -0.09
C ARG A 9 14.63 7.66 -1.28
N LEU A 10 15.06 8.71 -1.99
CA LEU A 10 14.40 9.15 -3.21
C LEU A 10 14.44 8.07 -4.31
N ARG A 11 15.58 7.39 -4.47
CA ARG A 11 15.74 6.27 -5.39
C ARG A 11 14.83 5.10 -5.01
N TYR A 12 14.78 4.75 -3.73
CA TYR A 12 13.90 3.71 -3.19
C TYR A 12 12.44 4.03 -3.45
N ASP A 13 12.07 5.29 -3.19
CA ASP A 13 10.76 5.81 -3.46
C ASP A 13 10.42 5.54 -4.92
N VAL A 14 11.18 6.05 -5.90
CA VAL A 14 10.85 5.89 -7.34
C VAL A 14 10.91 4.45 -7.88
N GLY A 15 11.07 3.44 -7.02
CA GLY A 15 11.04 2.03 -7.37
C GLY A 15 12.43 1.40 -7.50
N GLY A 16 13.49 2.12 -7.14
CA GLY A 16 14.84 1.59 -7.12
C GLY A 16 15.09 0.62 -5.97
N VAL A 17 16.13 -0.19 -6.12
CA VAL A 17 16.60 -1.15 -5.12
C VAL A 17 17.70 -0.50 -4.27
N LEU A 18 17.61 -0.70 -2.96
CA LEU A 18 18.61 -0.29 -1.96
C LEU A 18 19.68 -1.38 -1.79
N PRO A 19 20.93 -1.01 -1.44
CA PRO A 19 21.98 -1.96 -1.13
C PRO A 19 21.64 -2.88 0.06
N ASP A 20 22.27 -4.05 0.10
CA ASP A 20 21.92 -5.14 1.01
C ASP A 20 22.07 -4.78 2.50
N ASP A 21 22.95 -3.83 2.82
CA ASP A 21 23.17 -3.35 4.18
C ASP A 21 21.99 -2.52 4.75
N LEU A 22 21.00 -2.20 3.92
CA LEU A 22 19.75 -1.53 4.28
C LEU A 22 18.53 -2.46 4.22
N GLN A 23 18.70 -3.78 4.00
CA GLN A 23 17.58 -4.73 3.93
C GLN A 23 16.74 -4.74 5.21
N ASP A 24 17.34 -4.66 6.39
CA ASP A 24 16.60 -4.59 7.67
C ASP A 24 15.68 -3.36 7.73
N TRP A 25 16.15 -2.23 7.22
CA TRP A 25 15.35 -1.00 7.15
C TRP A 25 14.19 -1.15 6.17
N VAL A 26 14.45 -1.75 5.00
CA VAL A 26 13.42 -2.02 3.98
C VAL A 26 12.37 -2.99 4.52
N LEU A 27 12.80 -4.05 5.22
CA LEU A 27 11.90 -5.02 5.82
C LEU A 27 10.98 -4.33 6.83
N HIS A 28 11.53 -3.50 7.72
CA HIS A 28 10.74 -2.73 8.67
C HIS A 28 9.81 -1.70 7.98
N ASP A 29 10.24 -1.09 6.88
CA ASP A 29 9.41 -0.14 6.11
C ASP A 29 8.25 -0.84 5.39
N LEU A 30 8.50 -2.01 4.78
CA LEU A 30 7.50 -2.78 4.03
C LEU A 30 6.54 -3.57 4.93
N THR A 31 6.99 -3.96 6.12
CA THR A 31 6.18 -4.74 7.10
C THR A 31 5.56 -3.87 8.18
N GLY A 32 6.03 -2.64 8.36
CA GLY A 32 5.54 -1.72 9.38
C GLY A 32 4.09 -1.29 9.16
N ARG A 33 3.43 -0.87 10.25
CA ARG A 33 2.01 -0.46 10.27
C ARG A 33 1.67 0.70 9.32
N GLY A 34 2.67 1.43 8.84
CA GLY A 34 2.55 2.53 7.89
C GLY A 34 2.89 2.19 6.43
N SER A 35 3.19 0.94 6.09
CA SER A 35 3.60 0.59 4.71
C SER A 35 2.44 0.75 3.71
N THR A 36 1.25 0.27 4.08
CA THR A 36 0.03 0.38 3.27
C THR A 36 -0.38 1.82 2.97
N PRO A 37 -0.50 2.74 3.96
CA PRO A 37 -0.86 4.13 3.65
C PRO A 37 0.21 4.87 2.84
N ARG A 38 1.51 4.55 3.01
CA ARG A 38 2.60 5.16 2.21
C ARG A 38 2.57 4.70 0.75
N TYR A 39 2.29 3.41 0.54
CA TYR A 39 2.05 2.86 -0.80
C TYR A 39 0.85 3.53 -1.46
N LEU A 40 -0.30 3.59 -0.78
CA LEU A 40 -1.50 4.24 -1.28
C LEU A 40 -1.25 5.73 -1.60
N ALA A 41 -0.62 6.46 -0.69
CA ALA A 41 -0.28 7.87 -0.90
C ALA A 41 0.58 8.08 -2.16
N ARG A 42 1.50 7.15 -2.47
CA ARG A 42 2.35 7.24 -3.65
C ARG A 42 1.57 7.24 -4.98
N PHE A 43 0.45 6.52 -5.04
CA PHE A 43 -0.42 6.48 -6.22
C PHE A 43 -1.51 7.55 -6.17
N LEU A 44 -2.09 7.77 -4.98
CA LEU A 44 -3.23 8.65 -4.80
C LEU A 44 -2.84 10.13 -4.80
N VAL A 45 -1.66 10.51 -4.29
CA VAL A 45 -1.24 11.92 -4.23
C VAL A 45 -1.02 12.50 -5.64
N PRO A 46 -0.25 11.87 -6.55
CA PRO A 46 -0.13 12.37 -7.91
C PRO A 46 -1.47 12.40 -8.65
N LEU A 47 -2.28 11.36 -8.49
CA LEU A 47 -3.61 11.31 -9.10
C LEU A 47 -4.51 12.43 -8.59
N ALA A 48 -4.59 12.63 -7.27
CA ALA A 48 -5.39 13.70 -6.67
C ALA A 48 -4.91 15.08 -7.12
N ALA A 49 -3.59 15.29 -7.25
CA ALA A 49 -3.04 16.54 -7.77
C ALA A 49 -3.50 16.80 -9.20
N VAL A 50 -3.42 15.80 -10.09
CA VAL A 50 -3.92 15.91 -11.47
C VAL A 50 -5.43 16.17 -11.50
N LEU A 51 -6.20 15.45 -10.68
CA LEU A 51 -7.65 15.62 -10.59
C LEU A 51 -8.02 17.03 -10.09
N LEU A 52 -7.28 17.59 -9.13
CA LEU A 52 -7.48 18.96 -8.64
C LEU A 52 -7.24 20.02 -9.72
N LEU A 53 -6.37 19.78 -10.71
CA LEU A 53 -6.19 20.69 -11.84
C LEU A 53 -7.46 20.83 -12.69
N PHE A 54 -8.31 19.80 -12.76
CA PHE A 54 -9.59 19.89 -13.47
C PHE A 54 -10.58 20.84 -12.80
N LEU A 55 -10.41 21.13 -11.51
CA LEU A 55 -11.22 22.11 -10.77
C LEU A 55 -10.89 23.56 -11.15
N LEU A 56 -9.73 23.80 -11.77
CA LEU A 56 -9.37 25.13 -12.30
C LEU A 56 -10.08 25.46 -13.63
N PHE A 57 -10.69 24.46 -14.29
CA PHE A 57 -11.37 24.66 -15.56
C PHE A 57 -12.73 25.34 -15.35
N PRO A 58 -13.10 26.37 -16.13
CA PRO A 58 -14.36 27.08 -15.94
C PRO A 58 -15.56 26.16 -16.24
N GLY A 59 -16.27 25.72 -15.21
CA GLY A 59 -17.45 24.86 -15.29
C GLY A 59 -18.06 24.56 -13.92
N PRO A 60 -19.20 23.83 -13.85
CA PRO A 60 -19.79 23.44 -12.57
C PRO A 60 -18.91 22.45 -11.82
N ASN A 61 -18.31 22.89 -10.71
CA ASN A 61 -17.36 22.12 -9.90
C ASN A 61 -17.89 20.77 -9.40
N TRP A 62 -19.21 20.63 -9.22
CA TRP A 62 -19.83 19.38 -8.78
C TRP A 62 -19.75 18.28 -9.83
N ILE A 63 -19.81 18.61 -11.13
CA ILE A 63 -19.66 17.65 -12.24
C ILE A 63 -18.22 17.15 -12.26
N ALA A 64 -17.26 18.06 -12.19
CA ALA A 64 -15.84 17.71 -12.09
C ALA A 64 -15.57 16.81 -10.88
N GLY A 65 -16.17 17.13 -9.71
CA GLY A 65 -16.09 16.31 -8.51
C GLY A 65 -16.62 14.88 -8.71
N LEU A 66 -17.78 14.72 -9.35
CA LEU A 66 -18.36 13.39 -9.62
C LEU A 66 -17.51 12.59 -10.62
N MET A 67 -16.97 13.23 -11.66
CA MET A 67 -16.07 12.59 -12.63
C MET A 67 -14.75 12.17 -11.97
N MET A 68 -14.18 13.04 -11.12
CA MET A 68 -13.00 12.71 -10.33
C MET A 68 -13.26 11.52 -9.42
N LEU A 69 -14.40 11.50 -8.72
CA LEU A 69 -14.76 10.41 -7.82
C LEU A 69 -14.93 9.08 -8.58
N LEU A 70 -15.54 9.12 -9.77
CA LEU A 70 -15.71 7.95 -10.63
C LEU A 70 -14.38 7.31 -11.02
N ILE A 71 -13.31 8.10 -11.20
CA ILE A 71 -11.95 7.60 -11.48
C ILE A 71 -11.23 7.22 -10.18
N PHE A 72 -11.40 8.00 -9.11
CA PHE A 72 -10.67 7.86 -7.86
C PHE A 72 -11.04 6.57 -7.12
N VAL A 73 -12.33 6.25 -7.03
CA VAL A 73 -12.83 5.04 -6.35
C VAL A 73 -12.21 3.75 -6.90
N PRO A 74 -12.26 3.45 -8.21
CA PRO A 74 -11.66 2.24 -8.74
C PRO A 74 -10.15 2.23 -8.58
N VAL A 75 -9.45 3.37 -8.71
CA VAL A 75 -8.00 3.41 -8.48
C VAL A 75 -7.64 3.06 -7.04
N VAL A 76 -8.35 3.63 -6.06
CA VAL A 76 -8.16 3.26 -4.64
C VAL A 76 -8.42 1.78 -4.43
N TYR A 77 -9.50 1.25 -5.02
CA TYR A 77 -9.86 -0.16 -4.91
C TYR A 77 -8.76 -1.07 -5.48
N PHE A 78 -8.34 -0.86 -6.73
CA PHE A 78 -7.30 -1.67 -7.36
C PHE A 78 -5.93 -1.50 -6.67
N ALA A 79 -5.56 -0.29 -6.25
CA ALA A 79 -4.34 -0.08 -5.48
C ALA A 79 -4.40 -0.86 -4.15
N SER A 80 -5.53 -0.84 -3.46
CA SER A 80 -5.74 -1.61 -2.24
C SER A 80 -5.74 -3.12 -2.51
N ALA A 81 -6.21 -3.61 -3.66
CA ALA A 81 -6.19 -5.02 -3.99
C ALA A 81 -4.76 -5.49 -4.35
N LEU A 82 -4.02 -4.68 -5.11
CA LEU A 82 -2.69 -5.00 -5.61
C LEU A 82 -1.57 -4.81 -4.58
N HIS A 83 -1.83 -4.16 -3.44
CA HIS A 83 -0.79 -3.85 -2.45
C HIS A 83 -0.01 -5.10 -1.98
N LEU A 84 -0.68 -6.24 -1.82
CA LEU A 84 -0.03 -7.51 -1.41
C LEU A 84 0.91 -8.04 -2.50
N ILE A 85 0.49 -7.94 -3.75
CA ILE A 85 1.28 -8.38 -4.91
C ILE A 85 2.50 -7.47 -5.05
N TYR A 86 2.30 -6.14 -4.95
CA TYR A 86 3.39 -5.17 -4.99
C TYR A 86 4.40 -5.40 -3.84
N ARG A 87 3.90 -5.66 -2.63
CA ARG A 87 4.75 -5.98 -1.47
C ARG A 87 5.57 -7.24 -1.73
N ALA A 88 4.96 -8.31 -2.24
CA ALA A 88 5.67 -9.54 -2.57
C ALA A 88 6.74 -9.33 -3.65
N PHE A 89 6.42 -8.57 -4.70
CA PHE A 89 7.36 -8.20 -5.75
C PHE A 89 8.55 -7.39 -5.20
N ARG A 90 8.30 -6.40 -4.33
CA ARG A 90 9.36 -5.60 -3.69
C ARG A 90 10.24 -6.43 -2.77
N LEU A 91 9.67 -7.35 -2.01
CA LEU A 91 10.45 -8.28 -1.18
C LEU A 91 11.36 -9.15 -2.05
N GLY A 92 10.83 -9.67 -3.17
CA GLY A 92 11.60 -10.42 -4.15
C GLY A 92 12.75 -9.63 -4.77
N GLN A 93 12.58 -8.33 -5.05
CA GLN A 93 13.68 -7.46 -5.52
C GLN A 93 14.84 -7.35 -4.52
N HIS A 94 14.57 -7.59 -3.24
CA HIS A 94 15.56 -7.56 -2.16
C HIS A 94 16.02 -8.97 -1.74
N GLY A 95 15.66 -10.02 -2.49
CA GLY A 95 16.01 -11.40 -2.16
C GLY A 95 15.32 -11.95 -0.91
N ILE A 96 14.29 -11.26 -0.41
CA ILE A 96 13.50 -11.67 0.75
C ILE A 96 12.33 -12.51 0.25
N ASP A 97 12.22 -13.74 0.75
CA ASP A 97 11.10 -14.60 0.41
C ASP A 97 9.80 -14.03 0.99
N ALA A 98 8.90 -13.61 0.10
CA ALA A 98 7.60 -13.06 0.49
C ALA A 98 6.72 -14.09 1.22
N ALA A 99 6.97 -15.40 1.03
CA ALA A 99 6.26 -16.46 1.73
C ALA A 99 6.67 -16.57 3.22
N SER A 100 7.86 -16.06 3.58
CA SER A 100 8.35 -16.07 4.97
C SER A 100 7.66 -15.02 5.85
N ILE A 101 6.99 -14.03 5.26
CA ILE A 101 6.31 -12.98 6.01
C ILE A 101 4.90 -13.46 6.33
N PRO A 102 4.50 -13.50 7.62
CA PRO A 102 3.15 -13.84 8.00
C PRO A 102 2.18 -12.91 7.28
N ARG A 103 1.46 -13.44 6.30
CA ARG A 103 0.25 -12.76 5.82
C ARG A 103 -0.60 -12.64 7.07
N ALA A 104 -1.01 -11.43 7.41
CA ALA A 104 -2.12 -11.23 8.34
C ALA A 104 -3.42 -11.70 7.65
N THR A 105 -3.41 -12.93 7.17
CA THR A 105 -4.59 -13.77 7.11
C THR A 105 -5.14 -13.71 8.53
N PRO A 106 -6.42 -13.36 8.72
CA PRO A 106 -7.09 -13.64 9.98
C PRO A 106 -6.68 -15.05 10.36
N SER A 107 -6.04 -15.24 11.51
CA SER A 107 -5.58 -16.59 11.83
C SER A 107 -6.82 -17.46 11.76
N ALA A 108 -6.75 -18.57 11.04
CA ALA A 108 -7.87 -19.50 10.96
C ALA A 108 -8.35 -19.87 12.38
N GLU A 109 -7.44 -19.80 13.37
CA GLU A 109 -7.72 -19.86 14.80
C GLU A 109 -8.65 -18.75 15.31
N ARG A 110 -8.46 -17.48 14.92
CA ARG A 110 -9.32 -16.37 15.34
C ARG A 110 -10.68 -16.39 14.66
N ASP A 111 -10.72 -16.83 13.40
CA ASP A 111 -11.99 -17.11 12.70
C ASP A 111 -12.70 -18.30 13.36
N ARG A 112 -11.96 -19.33 13.76
CA ARG A 112 -12.48 -20.49 14.50
C ARG A 112 -12.99 -20.13 15.88
N GLU A 113 -12.26 -19.33 16.67
CA GLU A 113 -12.69 -18.82 17.97
C GLU A 113 -13.97 -17.99 17.84
N THR A 114 -14.08 -17.16 16.80
CA THR A 114 -15.28 -16.36 16.53
C THR A 114 -16.45 -17.24 16.10
N TYR A 115 -16.19 -18.27 15.28
CA TYR A 115 -17.19 -19.25 14.86
C TYR A 115 -17.69 -20.10 16.02
N GLU A 116 -16.78 -20.59 16.87
CA GLU A 116 -17.09 -21.33 18.09
C GLU A 116 -17.85 -20.44 19.09
N ALA A 117 -17.49 -19.16 19.26
CA ALA A 117 -18.23 -18.24 20.11
C ALA A 117 -19.67 -17.98 19.60
N ASN A 118 -19.87 -17.92 18.28
CA ASN A 118 -21.18 -17.63 17.68
C ASN A 118 -22.07 -18.86 17.50
N TYR A 119 -21.50 -20.05 17.31
CA TYR A 119 -22.22 -21.30 16.97
C TYR A 119 -22.09 -22.40 18.02
N ARG A 120 -21.65 -22.09 19.25
CA ARG A 120 -21.73 -23.03 20.37
C ARG A 120 -23.20 -23.22 20.77
N HIS A 121 -23.88 -24.13 20.07
CA HIS A 121 -25.19 -24.61 20.49
C HIS A 121 -25.06 -25.44 21.79
N PRO A 122 -25.97 -25.26 22.77
CA PRO A 122 -26.02 -26.05 24.00
C PRO A 122 -26.46 -27.50 23.78
#